data_AF-A0A5N5D7F8-F1
#
_entry.id   AF-A0A5N5D7F8-F1
#
_cell.length_a   1.000
_cell.length_b   1.000
_cell.length_c   1.000
_cell.angle_alpha   90.00
_cell.angle_beta   90.00
_cell.angle_gamma   90.00
#
_symmetry.space_group_name_H-M   'P 1'
#
loop_
_entity.id
_entity.type
_entity.pdbx_description
1 polymer ?
#
loop_
_entity_poly.entity_id
_entity_poly.type
_entity_poly.pdbx_seq_one_letter_code
_entity_poly.pdbx_strand_id
1 'polypeptide(L)'
;MREELGSYGYEYCSLDSGWSLATSGDEFGRITYDPSLFDLPELADHLHDKGAKLGVYILPGFFSADADKKIEGTDISLSSIQTDEQNPCRAMSRCNINYNKTGAQEWCDSNVKQFAEWGVDLIKLDYVTPGSPDADADLSTDNSGSVACYHKAIENSGRKMRLHISWNLDRNTTYYDIWKSNADAMRTDRDINNSNKSTLTQWSNVQHAIEQYRQYILLQLDSAAELTIYPDLDALLIGNAANTTGLTDLQRQAVFTHWIGAGAPLLLGSDLTALDAYGKALLSNPLANDVARFTAGRPMVPTQGNSDGAKGRQRQVWLAGPDETTGVVVAVLANYGANGNNDLFGSKPDDSDQVFTISPKDLGLASSGYYVVEDVWANTTVDLGYGDAWTWTLDKGGAAALLRLTPSMTGGGENGTDSTTDGASATAAGQQQQGKRALMELPQKAFVQYHDGLTSGVAPEATDAASNAAGMAGPTWSKLLTVWLGVAGLQTAVLWLL
;
A
#
# COMPACT_ATOMS: atom_id res chain seq x y z
N MET A 1 14.60 9.05 1.06
CA MET A 1 13.98 7.73 1.32
C MET A 1 14.89 6.83 2.15
N ARG A 2 16.00 6.31 1.60
CA ARG A 2 16.84 5.30 2.28
C ARG A 2 17.38 5.74 3.64
N GLU A 3 17.83 6.98 3.76
CA GLU A 3 18.38 7.53 5.02
C GLU A 3 17.34 7.57 6.16
N GLU A 4 16.11 7.99 5.87
CA GLU A 4 15.07 8.18 6.90
C GLU A 4 14.22 6.93 7.14
N LEU A 5 13.96 6.14 6.09
CA LEU A 5 12.97 5.06 6.11
C LEU A 5 13.59 3.67 5.91
N GLY A 6 14.86 3.58 5.51
CA GLY A 6 15.48 2.30 5.13
C GLY A 6 15.53 1.27 6.26
N SER A 7 15.71 1.71 7.51
CA SER A 7 15.68 0.83 8.70
C SER A 7 14.30 0.23 9.00
N TYR A 8 13.24 0.78 8.40
CA TYR A 8 11.87 0.31 8.51
C TYR A 8 11.44 -0.56 7.31
N GLY A 9 12.38 -0.99 6.47
CA GLY A 9 12.13 -1.93 5.37
C GLY A 9 11.74 -1.30 4.03
N TYR A 10 11.70 0.04 3.93
CA TYR A 10 11.46 0.72 2.66
C TYR A 10 12.70 0.64 1.77
N GLU A 11 12.72 -0.29 0.82
CA GLU A 11 13.89 -0.58 -0.02
C GLU A 11 13.64 -0.47 -1.53
N TYR A 12 12.41 -0.57 -2.02
CA TYR A 12 12.11 -0.49 -3.45
C TYR A 12 11.85 0.95 -3.90
N CYS A 13 12.41 1.32 -5.05
CA CYS A 13 12.09 2.49 -5.84
C CYS A 13 11.56 1.99 -7.18
N SER A 14 10.24 2.06 -7.38
CA SER A 14 9.57 1.47 -8.54
C SER A 14 9.13 2.56 -9.51
N LEU A 15 9.47 2.39 -10.79
CA LEU A 15 8.94 3.19 -11.88
C LEU A 15 7.58 2.63 -12.28
N ASP A 16 6.51 3.41 -12.06
CA ASP A 16 5.17 3.09 -12.56
C ASP A 16 5.05 3.49 -14.06
N SER A 17 3.86 3.46 -14.64
CA SER A 17 3.65 3.70 -16.07
C SER A 17 4.33 4.98 -16.58
N GLY A 18 4.91 4.92 -17.79
CA GLY A 18 5.55 6.06 -18.47
C GLY A 18 7.07 6.03 -18.56
N TRP A 19 7.75 5.02 -17.99
CA TRP A 19 9.22 4.86 -18.14
C TRP A 19 9.67 4.22 -19.47
N SER A 20 8.77 3.48 -20.12
CA SER A 20 9.06 2.71 -21.33
C SER A 20 8.51 3.38 -22.59
N LEU A 21 9.07 3.01 -23.75
CA LEU A 21 8.54 3.42 -25.04
C LEU A 21 7.06 3.02 -25.17
N ALA A 22 6.24 3.95 -25.66
CA ALA A 22 4.78 3.81 -25.61
C ALA A 22 4.15 3.02 -26.78
N THR A 23 4.87 2.84 -27.90
CA THR A 23 4.28 2.33 -29.15
C THR A 23 5.05 1.19 -29.81
N SER A 24 6.29 0.93 -29.38
CA SER A 24 7.15 -0.12 -29.93
C SER A 24 8.25 -0.49 -28.93
N GLY A 25 8.69 -1.74 -28.99
CA GLY A 25 9.87 -2.25 -28.29
C GLY A 25 11.16 -2.08 -29.10
N ASP A 26 12.23 -2.70 -28.60
CA ASP A 26 13.55 -2.76 -29.26
C ASP A 26 13.53 -3.58 -30.57
N GLU A 27 14.70 -3.88 -31.18
CA GLU A 27 14.74 -4.64 -32.44
C GLU A 27 14.09 -6.03 -32.39
N PHE A 28 13.87 -6.61 -31.20
CA PHE A 28 13.17 -7.89 -30.99
C PHE A 28 11.73 -7.70 -30.48
N GLY A 29 11.28 -6.46 -30.30
CA GLY A 29 9.97 -6.11 -29.76
C GLY A 29 9.86 -6.33 -28.25
N ARG A 30 10.99 -6.34 -27.52
CA ARG A 30 11.01 -6.37 -26.06
C ARG A 30 10.68 -4.99 -25.49
N ILE A 31 10.05 -4.96 -24.32
CA ILE A 31 9.70 -3.72 -23.61
C ILE A 31 11.00 -3.02 -23.21
N THR A 32 11.21 -1.80 -23.73
CA THR A 32 12.43 -1.03 -23.50
C THR A 32 12.15 0.35 -22.92
N TYR A 33 13.10 0.85 -22.12
CA TYR A 33 13.00 2.18 -21.52
C TYR A 33 13.06 3.28 -22.56
N ASP A 34 12.45 4.44 -22.28
CA ASP A 34 12.64 5.64 -23.07
C ASP A 34 14.00 6.29 -22.70
N PRO A 35 15.00 6.27 -23.60
CA PRO A 35 16.34 6.79 -23.30
C PRO A 35 16.37 8.31 -23.13
N SER A 36 15.28 9.03 -23.48
CA SER A 36 15.15 10.46 -23.19
C SER A 36 14.76 10.75 -21.74
N LEU A 37 14.25 9.75 -21.03
CA LEU A 37 13.81 9.86 -19.65
C LEU A 37 14.78 9.19 -18.68
N PHE A 38 15.25 7.97 -19.02
CA PHE A 38 16.02 7.13 -18.12
C PHE A 38 17.14 6.37 -18.83
N ASP A 39 18.20 6.06 -18.09
CA ASP A 39 19.11 4.93 -18.34
C ASP A 39 18.86 3.92 -17.21
N LEU A 40 18.17 2.81 -17.52
CA LEU A 40 17.72 1.85 -16.49
C LEU A 40 18.89 1.12 -15.81
N PRO A 41 19.91 0.61 -16.53
CA PRO A 41 21.14 0.12 -15.91
C PRO A 41 21.80 1.13 -14.98
N GLU A 42 22.02 2.37 -15.41
CA GLU A 42 22.67 3.39 -14.57
C GLU A 42 21.83 3.73 -13.34
N LEU A 43 20.49 3.80 -13.49
CA LEU A 43 19.57 4.01 -12.38
C LEU A 43 19.61 2.84 -11.39
N ALA A 44 19.64 1.59 -11.86
CA ALA A 44 19.72 0.42 -11.00
C ALA A 44 21.02 0.42 -10.20
N ASP A 45 22.17 0.64 -10.86
CA ASP A 45 23.47 0.76 -10.20
C ASP A 45 23.45 1.86 -9.12
N HIS A 46 22.91 3.03 -9.46
CA HIS A 46 22.76 4.14 -8.52
C HIS A 46 21.91 3.77 -7.29
N LEU A 47 20.80 3.06 -7.49
CA LEU A 47 19.91 2.62 -6.42
C LEU A 47 20.57 1.54 -5.56
N HIS A 48 21.21 0.55 -6.19
CA HIS A 48 21.89 -0.56 -5.50
C HIS A 48 23.07 -0.07 -4.67
N ASP A 49 23.85 0.91 -5.15
CA ASP A 49 24.92 1.57 -4.39
C ASP A 49 24.42 2.24 -3.10
N LYS A 50 23.13 2.59 -3.06
CA LYS A 50 22.45 3.16 -1.88
C LYS A 50 21.66 2.12 -1.08
N GLY A 51 21.80 0.84 -1.42
CA GLY A 51 21.06 -0.27 -0.83
C GLY A 51 19.56 -0.20 -1.07
N ALA A 52 19.11 0.51 -2.11
CA ALA A 52 17.75 0.45 -2.63
C ALA A 52 17.65 -0.62 -3.74
N LYS A 53 16.44 -0.85 -4.23
CA LYS A 53 16.10 -1.83 -5.27
C LYS A 53 15.26 -1.17 -6.35
N LEU A 54 15.41 -1.56 -7.60
CA LEU A 54 14.67 -1.01 -8.73
C LEU A 54 13.43 -1.85 -9.04
N GLY A 55 12.27 -1.20 -9.17
CA GLY A 55 11.05 -1.82 -9.69
C GLY A 55 10.64 -1.23 -11.04
N VAL A 56 10.01 -2.02 -11.89
CA VAL A 56 9.45 -1.56 -13.17
C VAL A 56 8.03 -2.04 -13.39
N TYR A 57 7.20 -1.16 -13.92
CA TYR A 57 5.85 -1.44 -14.39
C TYR A 57 5.86 -1.96 -15.82
N ILE A 58 5.08 -3.00 -16.12
CA ILE A 58 4.91 -3.53 -17.48
C ILE A 58 3.46 -3.92 -17.75
N LEU A 59 3.15 -4.04 -19.04
CA LEU A 59 1.87 -4.54 -19.54
C LEU A 59 2.05 -5.90 -20.23
N PRO A 60 1.09 -6.83 -20.12
CA PRO A 60 1.04 -8.04 -20.91
C PRO A 60 1.05 -7.75 -22.41
N GLY A 61 1.67 -8.67 -23.16
CA GLY A 61 1.68 -8.62 -24.62
C GLY A 61 2.72 -7.68 -25.23
N PHE A 62 2.90 -7.83 -26.53
CA PHE A 62 3.85 -7.05 -27.33
C PHE A 62 3.14 -5.93 -28.09
N PHE A 63 3.87 -4.93 -28.60
CA PHE A 63 3.25 -3.84 -29.35
C PHE A 63 2.79 -4.27 -30.73
N SER A 64 1.64 -3.78 -31.19
CA SER A 64 1.13 -4.09 -32.54
C SER A 64 2.08 -3.68 -33.66
N ALA A 65 2.87 -2.62 -33.47
CA ALA A 65 3.91 -2.18 -34.41
C ALA A 65 5.08 -3.19 -34.54
N ASP A 66 5.23 -4.09 -33.58
CA ASP A 66 6.30 -5.08 -33.52
C ASP A 66 5.88 -6.45 -34.05
N ALA A 67 4.65 -6.61 -34.56
CA ALA A 67 4.09 -7.90 -34.94
C ALA A 67 4.97 -8.74 -35.89
N ASP A 68 5.72 -8.09 -36.79
CA ASP A 68 6.61 -8.77 -37.74
C ASP A 68 8.03 -9.02 -37.21
N LYS A 69 8.40 -8.43 -36.06
CA LYS A 69 9.69 -8.66 -35.42
C LYS A 69 9.81 -10.10 -34.92
N LYS A 70 11.05 -10.56 -34.83
CA LYS A 70 11.40 -11.91 -34.36
C LYS A 70 11.71 -11.88 -32.86
N ILE A 71 11.23 -12.88 -32.15
CA ILE A 71 11.55 -13.09 -30.74
C ILE A 71 13.04 -13.41 -30.63
N GLU A 72 13.74 -12.72 -29.73
CA GLU A 72 15.19 -12.86 -29.54
C GLU A 72 15.60 -14.33 -29.42
N GLY A 73 16.63 -14.73 -30.18
CA GLY A 73 17.13 -16.11 -30.17
C GLY A 73 16.29 -17.12 -30.96
N THR A 74 15.26 -16.69 -31.70
CA THR A 74 14.40 -17.57 -32.50
C THR A 74 14.09 -16.99 -33.89
N ASP A 75 13.55 -17.83 -34.78
CA ASP A 75 12.97 -17.39 -36.06
C ASP A 75 11.44 -17.14 -35.98
N ILE A 76 10.87 -17.14 -34.77
CA ILE A 76 9.43 -17.03 -34.52
C ILE A 76 9.04 -15.55 -34.52
N SER A 77 8.00 -15.17 -35.28
CA SER A 77 7.47 -13.79 -35.27
C SER A 77 6.53 -13.57 -34.10
N LEU A 78 6.47 -12.33 -33.59
CA LEU A 78 5.51 -11.96 -32.53
C LEU A 78 4.05 -12.17 -32.95
N SER A 79 3.71 -11.88 -34.21
CA SER A 79 2.39 -12.15 -34.78
C SER A 79 1.96 -13.62 -34.67
N SER A 80 2.91 -14.56 -34.71
CA SER A 80 2.58 -15.99 -34.68
C SER A 80 2.11 -16.47 -33.30
N ILE A 81 2.49 -15.77 -32.23
CA ILE A 81 2.12 -16.11 -30.84
C ILE A 81 0.86 -15.37 -30.36
N GLN A 82 0.21 -14.56 -31.21
CA GLN A 82 -1.01 -13.84 -30.83
C GLN A 82 -2.13 -14.78 -30.40
N THR A 83 -3.00 -14.29 -29.52
CA THR A 83 -4.27 -14.95 -29.22
C THR A 83 -5.18 -15.00 -30.45
N ASP A 84 -6.11 -15.96 -30.45
CA ASP A 84 -7.08 -16.17 -31.52
C ASP A 84 -8.37 -15.33 -31.28
N GLU A 85 -8.34 -14.36 -30.37
CA GLU A 85 -9.42 -13.38 -30.17
C GLU A 85 -9.69 -12.58 -31.45
N GLN A 86 -10.94 -12.18 -31.67
CA GLN A 86 -11.31 -11.38 -32.84
C GLN A 86 -10.52 -10.06 -32.94
N ASN A 87 -10.27 -9.42 -31.79
CA ASN A 87 -9.47 -8.21 -31.67
C ASN A 87 -8.36 -8.47 -30.64
N PRO A 88 -7.21 -9.04 -31.05
CA PRO A 88 -6.15 -9.42 -30.12
C PRO A 88 -5.31 -8.22 -29.68
N CYS A 89 -5.34 -7.11 -30.41
CA CYS A 89 -4.58 -5.89 -30.12
C CYS A 89 -5.51 -4.78 -29.65
N ARG A 90 -5.31 -4.31 -28.40
CA ARG A 90 -6.24 -3.42 -27.70
C ARG A 90 -5.50 -2.26 -27.00
N ALA A 91 -5.95 -1.84 -25.81
CA ALA A 91 -5.43 -0.66 -25.11
C ALA A 91 -3.90 -0.58 -25.11
N MET A 92 -3.40 0.65 -25.26
CA MET A 92 -1.96 0.97 -25.31
C MET A 92 -1.20 0.21 -26.41
N SER A 93 -1.88 -0.08 -27.52
CA SER A 93 -1.30 -0.75 -28.70
C SER A 93 -0.72 -2.13 -28.39
N ARG A 94 -1.20 -2.82 -27.35
CA ARG A 94 -0.72 -4.15 -26.94
C ARG A 94 -1.52 -5.26 -27.60
N CYS A 95 -0.84 -6.24 -28.18
CA CYS A 95 -1.40 -7.49 -28.67
C CYS A 95 -1.24 -8.60 -27.63
N ASN A 96 -2.36 -9.20 -27.24
CA ASN A 96 -2.36 -10.32 -26.30
C ASN A 96 -1.76 -11.59 -26.93
N ILE A 97 -1.11 -12.39 -26.09
CA ILE A 97 -0.35 -13.58 -26.47
C ILE A 97 -1.16 -14.82 -26.08
N ASN A 98 -1.20 -15.82 -26.95
CA ASN A 98 -1.59 -17.17 -26.56
C ASN A 98 -0.36 -17.85 -25.91
N TYR A 99 -0.35 -17.87 -24.57
CA TYR A 99 0.78 -18.40 -23.80
C TYR A 99 1.00 -19.91 -23.93
N ASN A 100 0.16 -20.63 -24.70
CA ASN A 100 0.38 -22.03 -25.07
C ASN A 100 1.12 -22.22 -26.41
N LYS A 101 1.36 -21.14 -27.17
CA LYS A 101 2.07 -21.23 -28.46
C LYS A 101 3.59 -21.28 -28.23
N THR A 102 4.29 -22.06 -29.04
CA THR A 102 5.76 -22.04 -29.11
C THR A 102 6.25 -20.63 -29.43
N GLY A 103 7.23 -20.12 -28.67
CA GLY A 103 7.69 -18.74 -28.74
C GLY A 103 7.17 -17.86 -27.59
N ALA A 104 6.03 -18.19 -26.98
CA ALA A 104 5.46 -17.34 -25.92
C ALA A 104 6.36 -17.28 -24.68
N GLN A 105 6.90 -18.42 -24.23
CA GLN A 105 7.82 -18.45 -23.10
C GLN A 105 9.16 -17.78 -23.46
N GLU A 106 9.68 -18.02 -24.67
CA GLU A 106 10.90 -17.41 -25.16
C GLU A 106 10.79 -15.87 -25.21
N TRP A 107 9.60 -15.34 -25.52
CA TRP A 107 9.35 -13.90 -25.45
C TRP A 107 9.42 -13.37 -24.01
N CYS A 108 8.76 -14.02 -23.04
CA CYS A 108 8.85 -13.63 -21.64
C CYS A 108 10.29 -13.75 -21.12
N ASP A 109 10.97 -14.86 -21.42
CA ASP A 109 12.37 -15.10 -21.05
C ASP A 109 13.27 -13.98 -21.58
N SER A 110 13.08 -13.55 -22.84
CA SER A 110 13.88 -12.46 -23.42
C SER A 110 13.65 -11.10 -22.74
N ASN A 111 12.41 -10.75 -22.38
CA ASN A 111 12.10 -9.51 -21.66
C ASN A 111 12.70 -9.55 -20.24
N VAL A 112 12.48 -10.64 -19.49
CA VAL A 112 12.96 -10.72 -18.11
C VAL A 112 14.48 -10.86 -18.04
N LYS A 113 15.12 -11.52 -19.02
CA LYS A 113 16.58 -11.52 -19.14
C LYS A 113 17.13 -10.10 -19.30
N GLN A 114 16.52 -9.29 -20.16
CA GLN A 114 16.89 -7.88 -20.32
C GLN A 114 16.70 -7.10 -19.01
N PHE A 115 15.59 -7.29 -18.30
CA PHE A 115 15.37 -6.66 -16.99
C PHE A 115 16.41 -7.10 -15.95
N ALA A 116 16.82 -8.38 -15.98
CA ALA A 116 17.87 -8.89 -15.12
C ALA A 116 19.23 -8.24 -15.40
N GLU A 117 19.57 -8.06 -16.69
CA GLU A 117 20.77 -7.36 -17.16
C GLU A 117 20.77 -5.89 -16.74
N TRP A 118 19.61 -5.23 -16.69
CA TRP A 118 19.47 -3.86 -16.18
C TRP A 118 19.48 -3.75 -14.66
N GLY A 119 19.41 -4.85 -13.91
CA GLY A 119 19.39 -4.81 -12.45
C GLY A 119 18.01 -4.60 -11.82
N VAL A 120 16.92 -4.91 -12.52
CA VAL A 120 15.56 -4.84 -11.97
C VAL A 120 15.36 -5.87 -10.84
N ASP A 121 14.68 -5.49 -9.77
CA ASP A 121 14.40 -6.31 -8.58
C ASP A 121 12.90 -6.58 -8.35
N LEU A 122 12.03 -5.83 -9.01
CA LEU A 122 10.58 -5.98 -8.91
C LEU A 122 9.94 -5.70 -10.27
N ILE A 123 8.99 -6.54 -10.65
CA ILE A 123 8.14 -6.35 -11.81
C ILE A 123 6.70 -6.19 -11.31
N LYS A 124 6.07 -5.06 -11.64
CA LYS A 124 4.63 -4.87 -11.52
C LYS A 124 3.99 -5.14 -12.89
N LEU A 125 3.34 -6.29 -13.04
CA LEU A 125 2.61 -6.67 -14.24
C LEU A 125 1.15 -6.20 -14.10
N ASP A 126 0.81 -5.13 -14.81
CA ASP A 126 -0.49 -4.49 -14.69
C ASP A 126 -1.45 -4.90 -15.81
N TYR A 127 -2.73 -4.56 -15.68
CA TYR A 127 -3.78 -4.88 -16.65
C TYR A 127 -3.91 -6.39 -16.89
N VAL A 128 -3.62 -7.18 -15.86
CA VAL A 128 -3.85 -8.62 -15.84
C VAL A 128 -5.35 -8.90 -15.85
N THR A 129 -5.78 -9.83 -16.69
CA THR A 129 -7.17 -10.23 -16.89
C THR A 129 -7.30 -11.74 -16.67
N PRO A 130 -8.48 -12.24 -16.26
CA PRO A 130 -9.75 -11.51 -16.11
C PRO A 130 -9.89 -10.65 -14.85
N GLY A 131 -10.97 -9.86 -14.81
CA GLY A 131 -11.28 -8.88 -13.77
C GLY A 131 -11.03 -7.44 -14.24
N SER A 132 -9.80 -7.11 -14.64
CA SER A 132 -9.46 -5.75 -15.08
C SER A 132 -10.30 -5.18 -16.25
N PRO A 133 -10.82 -5.96 -17.22
CA PRO A 133 -11.70 -5.42 -18.26
C PRO A 133 -13.02 -4.85 -17.69
N ASP A 134 -13.51 -5.41 -16.58
CA ASP A 134 -14.76 -4.97 -15.93
C ASP A 134 -14.60 -3.63 -15.20
N ALA A 135 -13.39 -3.07 -15.19
CA ALA A 135 -13.06 -1.75 -14.65
C ALA A 135 -12.89 -0.68 -15.76
N ASP A 136 -13.66 -0.80 -16.85
CA ASP A 136 -13.74 0.15 -17.97
C ASP A 136 -12.46 0.25 -18.84
N ALA A 137 -11.67 -0.83 -18.91
CA ALA A 137 -10.47 -0.91 -19.76
C ALA A 137 -10.71 -1.80 -21.00
N ASP A 138 -10.30 -1.33 -22.19
CA ASP A 138 -10.34 -2.14 -23.43
C ASP A 138 -9.19 -3.17 -23.44
N LEU A 139 -9.40 -4.29 -22.75
CA LEU A 139 -8.42 -5.36 -22.55
C LEU A 139 -8.93 -6.69 -23.10
N SER A 140 -7.99 -7.61 -23.35
CA SER A 140 -8.33 -8.98 -23.69
C SER A 140 -9.03 -9.68 -22.52
N THR A 141 -9.93 -10.60 -22.83
CA THR A 141 -10.75 -11.27 -21.81
C THR A 141 -9.91 -12.05 -20.81
N ASP A 142 -8.85 -12.70 -21.29
CA ASP A 142 -7.94 -13.49 -20.47
C ASP A 142 -6.50 -13.34 -20.96
N ASN A 143 -5.64 -12.86 -20.07
CA ASN A 143 -4.19 -12.84 -20.25
C ASN A 143 -3.48 -13.46 -19.03
N SER A 144 -4.18 -14.25 -18.22
CA SER A 144 -3.69 -14.85 -16.96
C SER A 144 -2.40 -15.65 -17.14
N GLY A 145 -2.23 -16.26 -18.32
CA GLY A 145 -0.99 -16.94 -18.72
C GLY A 145 0.26 -16.04 -18.69
N SER A 146 0.11 -14.73 -18.78
CA SER A 146 1.20 -13.76 -18.63
C SER A 146 1.87 -13.86 -17.26
N VAL A 147 1.11 -14.08 -16.19
CA VAL A 147 1.64 -14.17 -14.84
C VAL A 147 2.53 -15.40 -14.69
N ALA A 148 2.07 -16.56 -15.16
CA ALA A 148 2.88 -17.79 -15.16
C ALA A 148 4.12 -17.67 -16.08
N CYS A 149 3.98 -17.02 -17.24
CA CYS A 149 5.06 -16.82 -18.20
C CYS A 149 6.17 -15.94 -17.62
N TYR A 150 5.83 -14.81 -16.98
CA TYR A 150 6.78 -13.92 -16.33
C TYR A 150 7.38 -14.54 -15.07
N HIS A 151 6.59 -15.25 -14.25
CA HIS A 151 7.13 -16.01 -13.11
C HIS A 151 8.20 -17.01 -13.57
N LYS A 152 7.91 -17.79 -14.62
CA LYS A 152 8.87 -18.76 -15.17
C LYS A 152 10.12 -18.09 -15.74
N ALA A 153 9.95 -16.96 -16.41
CA ALA A 153 11.05 -16.17 -16.94
C ALA A 153 11.94 -15.59 -15.82
N ILE A 154 11.36 -15.18 -14.69
CA ILE A 154 12.11 -14.75 -13.49
C ILE A 154 12.95 -15.92 -12.96
N GLU A 155 12.38 -17.12 -12.81
CA GLU A 155 13.13 -18.31 -12.40
C GLU A 155 14.30 -18.61 -13.34
N ASN A 156 14.08 -18.51 -14.65
CA ASN A 156 15.07 -18.80 -15.67
C ASN A 156 16.18 -17.72 -15.78
N SER A 157 15.89 -16.48 -15.38
CA SER A 157 16.84 -15.36 -15.50
C SER A 157 18.05 -15.46 -14.58
N GLY A 158 17.95 -16.23 -13.49
CA GLY A 158 18.97 -16.31 -12.44
C GLY A 158 19.05 -15.09 -11.51
N ARG A 159 18.23 -14.05 -11.72
CA ARG A 159 18.10 -12.90 -10.82
C ARG A 159 16.79 -13.00 -10.02
N LYS A 160 16.86 -12.77 -8.71
CA LYS A 160 15.67 -12.70 -7.87
C LYS A 160 14.92 -11.41 -8.18
N MET A 161 13.69 -11.54 -8.68
CA MET A 161 12.76 -10.42 -8.87
C MET A 161 11.44 -10.75 -8.19
N ARG A 162 10.84 -9.75 -7.53
CA ARG A 162 9.46 -9.85 -7.05
C ARG A 162 8.50 -9.70 -8.23
N LEU A 163 7.39 -10.43 -8.23
CA LEU A 163 6.30 -10.25 -9.19
C LEU A 163 5.04 -9.79 -8.47
N HIS A 164 4.64 -8.54 -8.73
CA HIS A 164 3.36 -7.98 -8.30
C HIS A 164 2.41 -7.94 -9.48
N ILE A 165 1.14 -8.28 -9.28
CA ILE A 165 0.12 -8.25 -10.34
C ILE A 165 -1.01 -7.28 -10.01
N SER A 166 -1.44 -6.54 -11.03
CA SER A 166 -2.55 -5.58 -10.96
C SER A 166 -3.35 -5.67 -12.29
N TRP A 167 -4.59 -5.20 -12.43
CA TRP A 167 -5.25 -4.10 -11.73
C TRP A 167 -6.37 -4.53 -10.79
N ASN A 168 -7.54 -4.92 -11.30
CA ASN A 168 -8.67 -5.37 -10.47
C ASN A 168 -9.00 -6.83 -10.81
N LEU A 169 -8.17 -7.75 -10.34
CA LEU A 169 -8.15 -9.13 -10.81
C LEU A 169 -9.32 -9.97 -10.25
N ASP A 170 -9.79 -10.93 -11.06
CA ASP A 170 -10.77 -11.92 -10.63
C ASP A 170 -10.19 -12.82 -9.52
N ARG A 171 -11.01 -13.13 -8.52
CA ARG A 171 -10.65 -13.89 -7.33
C ARG A 171 -11.36 -15.25 -7.24
N ASN A 172 -12.05 -15.65 -8.30
CA ASN A 172 -12.62 -16.98 -8.37
C ASN A 172 -11.52 -18.06 -8.26
N THR A 173 -11.90 -19.26 -7.87
CA THR A 173 -10.95 -20.35 -7.59
C THR A 173 -10.03 -20.68 -8.77
N THR A 174 -10.52 -20.55 -10.01
CA THR A 174 -9.74 -20.87 -11.22
C THR A 174 -8.54 -19.94 -11.38
N TYR A 175 -8.77 -18.62 -11.29
CA TYR A 175 -7.70 -17.64 -11.51
C TYR A 175 -6.89 -17.39 -10.24
N TYR A 176 -7.51 -17.44 -9.07
CA TYR A 176 -6.81 -17.27 -7.81
C TYR A 176 -5.67 -18.29 -7.62
N ASP A 177 -5.86 -19.53 -8.06
CA ASP A 177 -4.80 -20.55 -8.05
C ASP A 177 -3.62 -20.19 -8.98
N ILE A 178 -3.88 -19.52 -10.11
CA ILE A 178 -2.82 -19.00 -10.98
C ILE A 178 -2.07 -17.87 -10.27
N TRP A 179 -2.79 -16.89 -9.71
CA TRP A 179 -2.19 -15.75 -9.02
C TRP A 179 -1.31 -16.21 -7.87
N LYS A 180 -1.87 -16.98 -6.93
CA LYS A 180 -1.17 -17.36 -5.69
C LYS A 180 0.05 -18.26 -5.90
N SER A 181 0.11 -18.94 -7.05
CA SER A 181 1.21 -19.85 -7.39
C SER A 181 2.31 -19.15 -8.20
N ASN A 182 2.08 -17.93 -8.68
CA ASN A 182 2.99 -17.28 -9.61
C ASN A 182 3.36 -15.84 -9.24
N ALA A 183 2.67 -15.18 -8.32
CA ALA A 183 2.95 -13.80 -7.92
C ALA A 183 3.18 -13.68 -6.40
N ASP A 184 4.03 -12.73 -6.02
CA ASP A 184 4.27 -12.37 -4.62
C ASP A 184 3.12 -11.54 -4.05
N ALA A 185 2.50 -10.67 -4.87
CA ALA A 185 1.39 -9.83 -4.45
C ALA A 185 0.36 -9.65 -5.56
N MET A 186 -0.91 -9.56 -5.17
CA MET A 186 -2.05 -9.33 -6.07
C MET A 186 -2.85 -8.14 -5.60
N ARG A 187 -3.09 -7.21 -6.51
CA ARG A 187 -3.97 -6.07 -6.26
C ARG A 187 -5.40 -6.52 -6.01
N THR A 188 -5.94 -6.06 -4.90
CA THR A 188 -7.30 -6.40 -4.47
C THR A 188 -8.33 -5.45 -5.07
N ASP A 189 -7.98 -4.24 -5.49
CA ASP A 189 -8.96 -3.26 -5.95
C ASP A 189 -8.50 -2.51 -7.19
N ARG A 190 -9.36 -1.65 -7.73
CA ARG A 190 -8.95 -0.60 -8.66
C ARG A 190 -8.01 0.42 -8.00
N ASP A 191 -7.54 1.38 -8.79
CA ASP A 191 -6.65 2.43 -8.32
C ASP A 191 -7.28 3.21 -7.17
N ILE A 192 -6.50 3.39 -6.10
CA ILE A 192 -6.89 4.17 -4.94
C ILE A 192 -6.86 5.67 -5.22
N ASN A 193 -6.19 6.09 -6.29
CA ASN A 193 -5.91 7.48 -6.57
C ASN A 193 -7.16 8.29 -6.99
N ASN A 194 -7.04 9.61 -6.89
CA ASN A 194 -8.02 10.56 -7.39
C ASN A 194 -7.53 11.16 -8.71
N SER A 195 -7.60 10.37 -9.77
CA SER A 195 -7.18 10.78 -11.10
C SER A 195 -7.82 12.12 -11.53
N ASN A 196 -7.00 13.03 -12.06
CA ASN A 196 -7.39 14.38 -12.50
C ASN A 196 -7.97 15.29 -11.39
N LYS A 197 -7.54 15.09 -10.13
CA LYS A 197 -7.88 15.97 -9.00
C LYS A 197 -6.61 16.60 -8.40
N SER A 198 -6.82 17.58 -7.53
CA SER A 198 -5.73 18.26 -6.81
C SER A 198 -5.17 17.47 -5.63
N THR A 199 -5.87 16.41 -5.21
CA THR A 199 -5.44 15.52 -4.12
C THR A 199 -5.10 14.15 -4.67
N LEU A 200 -4.15 13.46 -4.03
CA LEU A 200 -3.70 12.13 -4.45
C LEU A 200 -4.80 11.08 -4.32
N THR A 201 -5.65 11.17 -3.30
CA THR A 201 -6.82 10.29 -3.09
C THR A 201 -7.94 11.02 -2.35
N GLN A 202 -8.96 10.28 -1.91
CA GLN A 202 -10.06 10.69 -1.04
C GLN A 202 -10.52 9.50 -0.20
N TRP A 203 -11.17 9.80 0.92
CA TRP A 203 -11.58 8.78 1.89
C TRP A 203 -12.50 7.68 1.31
N SER A 204 -13.36 8.01 0.34
CA SER A 204 -14.22 7.01 -0.30
C SER A 204 -13.46 5.95 -1.09
N ASN A 205 -12.30 6.31 -1.68
CA ASN A 205 -11.47 5.33 -2.40
C ASN A 205 -10.78 4.41 -1.41
N VAL A 206 -10.27 4.96 -0.30
CA VAL A 206 -9.67 4.20 0.80
C VAL A 206 -10.68 3.21 1.40
N GLN A 207 -11.90 3.65 1.70
CA GLN A 207 -12.95 2.76 2.22
C GLN A 207 -13.25 1.61 1.26
N HIS A 208 -13.25 1.89 -0.05
CA HIS A 208 -13.45 0.86 -1.06
C HIS A 208 -12.30 -0.15 -1.04
N ALA A 209 -11.04 0.29 -1.03
CA ALA A 209 -9.88 -0.60 -0.94
C ALA A 209 -9.91 -1.49 0.32
N ILE A 210 -10.26 -0.92 1.48
CA ILE A 210 -10.39 -1.67 2.74
C ILE A 210 -11.51 -2.72 2.67
N GLU A 211 -12.67 -2.37 2.11
CA GLU A 211 -13.78 -3.32 1.94
C GLU A 211 -13.47 -4.39 0.90
N GLN A 212 -12.70 -4.06 -0.14
CA GLN A 212 -12.25 -5.02 -1.14
C GLN A 212 -11.23 -5.99 -0.55
N TYR A 213 -10.35 -5.54 0.35
CA TYR A 213 -9.55 -6.42 1.18
C TYR A 213 -10.42 -7.32 2.07
N ARG A 214 -11.49 -6.80 2.69
CA ARG A 214 -12.45 -7.62 3.46
C ARG A 214 -13.00 -8.75 2.62
N GLN A 215 -13.47 -8.45 1.41
CA GLN A 215 -13.99 -9.45 0.48
C GLN A 215 -12.92 -10.46 0.08
N TYR A 216 -11.66 -10.03 -0.05
CA TYR A 216 -10.55 -10.90 -0.41
C TYR A 216 -10.26 -11.90 0.71
N ILE A 217 -10.04 -11.41 1.93
CA ILE A 217 -9.62 -12.26 3.06
C ILE A 217 -10.73 -13.21 3.52
N LEU A 218 -12.00 -12.82 3.38
CA LEU A 218 -13.14 -13.70 3.67
C LEU A 218 -13.15 -14.96 2.81
N LEU A 219 -12.73 -14.88 1.54
CA LEU A 219 -12.61 -16.04 0.65
C LEU A 219 -11.49 -17.00 1.09
N GLN A 220 -10.57 -16.55 1.94
CA GLN A 220 -9.42 -17.33 2.39
C GLN A 220 -9.66 -17.99 3.76
N LEU A 221 -10.73 -17.65 4.48
CA LEU A 221 -10.97 -18.14 5.85
C LEU A 221 -11.24 -19.65 5.92
N ASP A 222 -11.83 -20.23 4.87
CA ASP A 222 -12.10 -21.67 4.80
C ASP A 222 -10.85 -22.48 4.38
N SER A 223 -9.77 -21.79 4.01
CA SER A 223 -8.49 -22.42 3.63
C SER A 223 -7.62 -22.60 4.86
N ALA A 224 -7.19 -23.84 5.12
CA ALA A 224 -6.16 -24.12 6.13
C ALA A 224 -4.73 -23.77 5.65
N ALA A 225 -4.57 -23.26 4.43
CA ALA A 225 -3.28 -22.91 3.86
C ALA A 225 -2.84 -21.50 4.27
N GLU A 226 -1.54 -21.34 4.56
CA GLU A 226 -0.92 -20.04 4.72
C GLU A 226 -1.10 -19.19 3.45
N LEU A 227 -1.29 -17.88 3.63
CA LEU A 227 -1.43 -16.96 2.52
C LEU A 227 -0.08 -16.78 1.82
N THR A 228 0.06 -17.31 0.60
CA THR A 228 1.32 -17.24 -0.17
C THR A 228 1.43 -16.02 -1.07
N ILE A 229 0.32 -15.28 -1.26
CA ILE A 229 0.25 -14.08 -2.07
C ILE A 229 -0.27 -12.92 -1.23
N TYR A 230 0.52 -11.84 -1.16
CA TYR A 230 0.19 -10.69 -0.35
C TYR A 230 -0.93 -9.86 -1.00
N PRO A 231 -1.91 -9.38 -0.22
CA PRO A 231 -2.94 -8.48 -0.72
C PRO A 231 -2.34 -7.09 -0.96
N ASP A 232 -2.23 -6.67 -2.22
CA ASP A 232 -1.88 -5.30 -2.58
C ASP A 232 -3.14 -4.41 -2.46
N LEU A 233 -3.12 -3.50 -1.49
CA LEU A 233 -4.17 -2.50 -1.26
C LEU A 233 -3.92 -1.21 -2.04
N ASP A 234 -2.95 -1.21 -2.96
CA ASP A 234 -2.44 -0.07 -3.72
C ASP A 234 -1.57 0.90 -2.89
N ALA A 235 -1.13 1.97 -3.54
CA ALA A 235 -0.19 2.95 -3.04
C ALA A 235 -0.61 3.56 -1.70
N LEU A 236 0.37 3.66 -0.81
CA LEU A 236 0.29 4.25 0.51
C LEU A 236 0.48 5.77 0.41
N LEU A 237 -0.64 6.49 0.34
CA LEU A 237 -0.72 7.95 0.14
C LEU A 237 -0.85 8.71 1.48
N ILE A 238 0.02 8.40 2.43
CA ILE A 238 -0.05 8.93 3.81
C ILE A 238 1.08 9.88 4.18
N GLY A 239 2.06 10.09 3.30
CA GLY A 239 3.31 10.77 3.61
C GLY A 239 3.24 12.30 3.54
N ASN A 240 2.39 12.85 2.68
CA ASN A 240 2.25 14.29 2.48
C ASN A 240 1.10 14.88 3.32
N ALA A 241 1.06 16.22 3.43
CA ALA A 241 0.01 16.94 4.14
C ALA A 241 -1.40 16.69 3.56
N ALA A 242 -2.44 16.93 4.39
CA ALA A 242 -3.83 16.65 4.06
C ALA A 242 -4.34 17.32 2.77
N ASN A 243 -3.84 18.51 2.45
CA ASN A 243 -4.19 19.22 1.21
C ASN A 243 -3.58 18.57 -0.05
N THR A 244 -2.53 17.78 0.11
CA THR A 244 -1.91 16.99 -0.97
C THR A 244 -2.53 15.60 -1.03
N THR A 245 -2.66 14.90 0.10
CA THR A 245 -3.19 13.53 0.12
C THR A 245 -4.70 13.48 -0.14
N GLY A 246 -5.44 14.49 0.32
CA GLY A 246 -6.91 14.45 0.39
C GLY A 246 -7.44 13.69 1.59
N LEU A 247 -6.58 13.38 2.57
CA LEU A 247 -6.91 12.63 3.78
C LEU A 247 -6.56 13.44 5.02
N THR A 248 -7.44 13.42 6.03
CA THR A 248 -7.11 13.96 7.35
C THR A 248 -6.05 13.10 8.05
N ASP A 249 -5.40 13.62 9.09
CA ASP A 249 -4.40 12.84 9.84
C ASP A 249 -5.01 11.59 10.53
N LEU A 250 -6.28 11.67 10.93
CA LEU A 250 -7.05 10.52 11.40
C LEU A 250 -7.16 9.44 10.31
N GLN A 251 -7.48 9.85 9.08
CA GLN A 251 -7.62 8.97 7.93
C GLN A 251 -6.27 8.42 7.46
N ARG A 252 -5.20 9.23 7.45
CA ARG A 252 -3.83 8.80 7.11
C ARG A 252 -3.35 7.69 8.07
N GLN A 253 -3.61 7.83 9.37
CA GLN A 253 -3.32 6.76 10.34
C GLN A 253 -4.22 5.54 10.13
N ALA A 254 -5.50 5.75 9.80
CA ALA A 254 -6.42 4.66 9.53
C ALA A 254 -6.00 3.85 8.29
N VAL A 255 -5.57 4.52 7.21
CA VAL A 255 -4.95 3.87 6.03
C VAL A 255 -3.78 3.01 6.48
N PHE A 256 -2.79 3.59 7.18
CA PHE A 256 -1.60 2.83 7.50
C PHE A 256 -1.90 1.63 8.43
N THR A 257 -2.82 1.82 9.38
CA THR A 257 -3.34 0.76 10.25
C THR A 257 -3.89 -0.43 9.45
N HIS A 258 -4.67 -0.17 8.40
CA HIS A 258 -5.26 -1.24 7.59
C HIS A 258 -4.23 -1.90 6.68
N TRP A 259 -3.26 -1.16 6.12
CA TRP A 259 -2.20 -1.75 5.29
C TRP A 259 -1.30 -2.65 6.12
N ILE A 260 -0.93 -2.19 7.32
CA ILE A 260 -0.22 -3.00 8.32
C ILE A 260 -1.06 -4.23 8.66
N GLY A 261 -2.30 -4.04 9.12
CA GLY A 261 -3.18 -5.14 9.52
C GLY A 261 -3.38 -6.18 8.43
N ALA A 262 -3.52 -5.74 7.17
CA ALA A 262 -3.71 -6.62 6.02
C ALA A 262 -2.47 -7.43 5.62
N GLY A 263 -1.29 -7.10 6.16
CA GLY A 263 -0.03 -7.65 5.68
C GLY A 263 0.27 -7.20 4.25
N ALA A 264 -0.19 -6.02 3.84
CA ALA A 264 -0.05 -5.51 2.49
C ALA A 264 1.40 -5.11 2.17
N PRO A 265 1.86 -5.19 0.91
CA PRO A 265 3.04 -4.47 0.47
C PRO A 265 2.90 -2.97 0.76
N LEU A 266 3.86 -2.38 1.47
CA LEU A 266 3.83 -0.97 1.86
C LEU A 266 4.48 -0.09 0.78
N LEU A 267 3.77 0.10 -0.34
CA LEU A 267 4.25 0.84 -1.52
C LEU A 267 3.97 2.34 -1.38
N LEU A 268 4.98 3.17 -1.09
CA LEU A 268 4.76 4.63 -0.97
C LEU A 268 4.44 5.25 -2.33
N GLY A 269 3.27 5.91 -2.43
CA GLY A 269 2.92 6.77 -3.57
C GLY A 269 2.94 8.27 -3.22
N SER A 270 3.47 8.61 -2.05
CA SER A 270 3.61 9.99 -1.60
C SER A 270 4.81 10.65 -2.27
N ASP A 271 4.77 11.97 -2.49
CA ASP A 271 5.96 12.73 -2.90
C ASP A 271 6.98 12.71 -1.76
N LEU A 272 8.06 11.96 -1.97
CA LEU A 272 9.08 11.72 -0.95
C LEU A 272 9.91 12.97 -0.62
N THR A 273 9.86 14.00 -1.48
CA THR A 273 10.52 15.29 -1.25
C THR A 273 9.67 16.24 -0.38
N ALA A 274 8.38 15.94 -0.24
CA ALA A 274 7.40 16.78 0.44
C ALA A 274 6.69 16.06 1.60
N LEU A 275 7.35 15.08 2.23
CA LEU A 275 6.82 14.40 3.42
C LEU A 275 6.69 15.40 4.58
N ASP A 276 5.50 15.47 5.19
CA ASP A 276 5.31 16.32 6.37
C ASP A 276 5.74 15.59 7.66
N ALA A 277 5.79 16.32 8.78
CA ALA A 277 6.25 15.77 10.05
C ALA A 277 5.41 14.57 10.51
N TYR A 278 4.09 14.61 10.27
CA TYR A 278 3.18 13.53 10.66
C TYR A 278 3.37 12.28 9.78
N GLY A 279 3.50 12.44 8.47
CA GLY A 279 3.75 11.35 7.54
C GLY A 279 5.07 10.65 7.82
N LYS A 280 6.13 11.41 8.10
CA LYS A 280 7.41 10.84 8.55
C LYS A 280 7.22 10.04 9.84
N ALA A 281 6.56 10.62 10.85
CA ALA A 281 6.32 9.97 12.13
C ALA A 281 5.50 8.67 12.02
N LEU A 282 4.50 8.64 11.13
CA LEU A 282 3.77 7.41 10.80
C LEU A 282 4.72 6.36 10.21
N LEU A 283 5.40 6.69 9.11
CA LEU A 283 6.25 5.78 8.34
C LEU A 283 7.48 5.28 9.10
N SER A 284 7.93 6.00 10.12
CA SER A 284 9.09 5.65 10.95
C SER A 284 8.71 5.24 12.37
N ASN A 285 7.50 4.74 12.62
CA ASN A 285 7.11 4.25 13.96
C ASN A 285 7.65 2.82 14.19
N PRO A 286 8.55 2.60 15.17
CA PRO A 286 9.16 1.28 15.39
C PRO A 286 8.15 0.20 15.78
N LEU A 287 7.17 0.53 16.63
CA LEU A 287 6.16 -0.43 17.07
C LEU A 287 5.20 -0.79 15.91
N ALA A 288 4.86 0.18 15.06
CA ALA A 288 4.09 -0.07 13.85
C ALA A 288 4.83 -0.98 12.87
N ASN A 289 6.14 -0.77 12.70
CA ASN A 289 7.00 -1.63 11.87
C ASN A 289 7.11 -3.06 12.44
N ASP A 290 7.19 -3.21 13.76
CA ASP A 290 7.17 -4.53 14.42
C ASP A 290 5.84 -5.25 14.19
N VAL A 291 4.72 -4.52 14.30
CA VAL A 291 3.39 -5.06 14.03
C VAL A 291 3.23 -5.41 12.54
N ALA A 292 3.77 -4.62 11.61
CA ALA A 292 3.77 -4.93 10.19
C ALA A 292 4.49 -6.26 9.87
N ARG A 293 5.63 -6.52 10.53
CA ARG A 293 6.32 -7.81 10.38
C ARG A 293 5.50 -8.98 10.93
N PHE A 294 4.75 -8.77 12.01
CA PHE A 294 3.85 -9.78 12.57
C PHE A 294 2.69 -10.11 11.63
N THR A 295 1.99 -9.08 11.14
CA THR A 295 0.81 -9.22 10.30
C THR A 295 1.13 -9.64 8.88
N ALA A 296 2.34 -9.39 8.38
CA ALA A 296 2.81 -9.96 7.10
C ALA A 296 2.77 -11.50 7.10
N GLY A 297 2.97 -12.16 8.25
CA GLY A 297 2.78 -13.62 8.35
C GLY A 297 1.37 -14.04 8.74
N ARG A 298 0.53 -13.10 9.20
CA ARG A 298 -0.77 -13.32 9.83
C ARG A 298 -1.71 -12.16 9.48
N PRO A 299 -2.18 -12.05 8.24
CA PRO A 299 -3.04 -10.96 7.82
C PRO A 299 -4.34 -10.94 8.64
N MET A 300 -4.84 -9.74 8.93
CA MET A 300 -6.00 -9.58 9.81
C MET A 300 -7.30 -10.07 9.16
N VAL A 301 -8.16 -10.69 9.94
CA VAL A 301 -9.48 -11.15 9.50
C VAL A 301 -10.58 -10.38 10.24
N PRO A 302 -11.71 -10.05 9.58
CA PRO A 302 -12.81 -9.39 10.27
C PRO A 302 -13.45 -10.37 11.26
N THR A 303 -13.77 -9.90 12.46
CA THR A 303 -14.53 -10.72 13.41
C THR A 303 -15.94 -11.06 12.86
N GLN A 304 -16.55 -12.15 13.34
CA GLN A 304 -17.89 -12.59 12.90
C GLN A 304 -18.96 -11.50 13.05
N GLY A 305 -18.79 -10.57 14.01
CA GLY A 305 -19.64 -9.40 14.16
C GLY A 305 -19.58 -8.40 12.99
N ASN A 306 -18.71 -8.60 11.99
CA ASN A 306 -18.51 -7.74 10.82
C ASN A 306 -18.71 -8.49 9.49
N SER A 307 -19.16 -9.74 9.52
CA SER A 307 -19.35 -10.58 8.34
C SER A 307 -20.74 -10.41 7.74
N ASP A 308 -21.05 -9.23 7.21
CA ASP A 308 -22.16 -9.10 6.26
C ASP A 308 -21.54 -9.40 4.86
N GLY A 309 -21.95 -10.51 4.24
CA GLY A 309 -21.28 -11.14 3.09
C GLY A 309 -21.27 -10.37 1.75
N ALA A 310 -21.56 -9.06 1.75
CA ALA A 310 -21.41 -8.19 0.57
C ALA A 310 -21.11 -6.73 0.94
N LYS A 311 -21.55 -6.28 2.12
CA LYS A 311 -21.35 -4.89 2.61
C LYS A 311 -20.68 -4.90 3.97
N GLY A 312 -19.87 -3.89 4.27
CA GLY A 312 -19.22 -3.76 5.58
C GLY A 312 -20.13 -3.12 6.62
N ARG A 313 -19.53 -2.79 7.76
CA ARG A 313 -20.13 -1.96 8.82
C ARG A 313 -19.27 -0.72 9.07
N GLN A 314 -19.86 0.37 9.57
CA GLN A 314 -19.10 1.56 9.97
C GLN A 314 -18.07 1.23 11.07
N ARG A 315 -18.50 0.45 12.07
CA ARG A 315 -17.65 -0.09 13.12
C ARG A 315 -17.15 -1.45 12.71
N GLN A 316 -15.84 -1.63 12.68
CA GLN A 316 -15.24 -2.94 12.44
C GLN A 316 -14.13 -3.24 13.45
N VAL A 317 -13.97 -4.53 13.68
CA VAL A 317 -12.97 -5.14 14.56
C VAL A 317 -12.32 -6.27 13.76
N TRP A 318 -11.01 -6.19 13.64
CA TRP A 318 -10.20 -7.15 12.91
C TRP A 318 -9.13 -7.75 13.82
N LEU A 319 -8.78 -9.00 13.58
CA LEU A 319 -7.80 -9.73 14.38
C LEU A 319 -6.76 -10.40 13.49
N ALA A 320 -5.50 -10.30 13.89
CA ALA A 320 -4.38 -11.05 13.35
C ALA A 320 -3.74 -11.89 14.46
N GLY A 321 -3.45 -13.16 14.16
CA GLY A 321 -3.07 -14.16 15.16
C GLY A 321 -4.27 -14.91 15.75
N PRO A 322 -4.15 -15.49 16.96
CA PRO A 322 -2.99 -15.43 17.84
C PRO A 322 -1.75 -16.10 17.24
N ASP A 323 -0.57 -15.64 17.64
CA ASP A 323 0.65 -16.40 17.39
C ASP A 323 0.69 -17.66 18.27
N GLU A 324 0.95 -18.82 17.67
CA GLU A 324 0.87 -20.12 18.34
C GLU A 324 1.90 -20.27 19.47
N THR A 325 3.02 -19.55 19.40
CA THR A 325 4.12 -19.66 20.38
C THR A 325 3.97 -18.67 21.52
N THR A 326 3.69 -17.41 21.19
CA THR A 326 3.67 -16.28 22.13
C THR A 326 2.27 -15.92 22.61
N GLY A 327 1.23 -16.33 21.88
CA GLY A 327 -0.16 -15.93 22.12
C GLY A 327 -0.45 -14.47 21.79
N VAL A 328 0.49 -13.75 21.15
CA VAL A 328 0.31 -12.36 20.72
C VAL A 328 -0.81 -12.25 19.70
N VAL A 329 -1.63 -11.21 19.84
CA VAL A 329 -2.73 -10.89 18.93
C VAL A 329 -2.62 -9.41 18.55
N VAL A 330 -2.88 -9.11 17.29
CA VAL A 330 -3.03 -7.73 16.83
C VAL A 330 -4.51 -7.48 16.57
N ALA A 331 -5.06 -6.41 17.15
CA ALA A 331 -6.44 -5.99 16.95
C ALA A 331 -6.49 -4.61 16.25
N VAL A 332 -7.32 -4.51 15.23
CA VAL A 332 -7.66 -3.22 14.59
C VAL A 332 -9.11 -2.89 14.91
N LEU A 333 -9.31 -1.71 15.50
CA LEU A 333 -10.64 -1.14 15.73
C LEU A 333 -10.82 0.00 14.73
N ALA A 334 -11.92 0.04 13.99
CA ALA A 334 -12.13 1.04 12.94
C ALA A 334 -13.51 1.69 13.03
N ASN A 335 -13.54 3.03 13.01
CA ASN A 335 -14.72 3.84 12.74
C ASN A 335 -14.56 4.52 11.38
N TYR A 336 -15.18 4.00 10.33
CA TYR A 336 -15.00 4.57 8.99
C TYR A 336 -15.74 5.90 8.77
N GLY A 337 -16.63 6.29 9.67
CA GLY A 337 -17.39 7.55 9.61
C GLY A 337 -18.34 7.68 8.41
N ALA A 338 -19.09 8.79 8.38
CA ALA A 338 -20.11 9.07 7.35
C ALA A 338 -19.63 9.83 6.11
N ASN A 339 -18.39 10.32 6.11
CA ASN A 339 -17.86 11.22 5.08
C ASN A 339 -17.08 10.47 4.00
N GLY A 340 -17.70 9.47 3.37
CA GLY A 340 -17.10 8.68 2.29
C GLY A 340 -18.16 7.92 1.48
N ASN A 341 -17.86 6.70 1.04
CA ASN A 341 -18.78 5.88 0.26
C ASN A 341 -19.71 5.07 1.18
N ASN A 342 -20.90 5.63 1.45
CA ASN A 342 -21.88 5.00 2.33
C ASN A 342 -22.51 3.73 1.74
N ASP A 343 -22.43 3.52 0.42
CA ASP A 343 -23.03 2.35 -0.23
C ASP A 343 -22.26 1.06 0.08
N LEU A 344 -21.03 1.18 0.58
CA LEU A 344 -20.21 0.07 1.04
C LEU A 344 -20.75 -0.59 2.32
N PHE A 345 -21.60 0.09 3.08
CA PHE A 345 -22.04 -0.37 4.39
C PHE A 345 -23.48 -0.87 4.41
N GLY A 346 -23.76 -1.90 5.22
CA GLY A 346 -25.09 -2.49 5.38
C GLY A 346 -26.11 -1.53 6.02
N SER A 347 -25.62 -0.48 6.69
CA SER A 347 -26.41 0.62 7.23
C SER A 347 -25.71 1.94 6.98
N LYS A 348 -26.49 3.02 6.88
CA LYS A 348 -25.93 4.37 6.69
C LYS A 348 -25.07 4.74 7.90
N PRO A 349 -23.77 5.03 7.71
CA PRO A 349 -22.92 5.47 8.81
C PRO A 349 -23.40 6.80 9.38
N ASP A 350 -23.21 6.99 10.69
CA ASP A 350 -23.45 8.26 11.36
C ASP A 350 -22.17 9.10 11.48
N ASP A 351 -22.32 10.42 11.65
CA ASP A 351 -21.21 11.35 11.90
C ASP A 351 -20.98 11.52 13.42
N SER A 352 -20.72 10.42 14.12
CA SER A 352 -20.45 10.42 15.55
C SER A 352 -19.23 9.57 15.94
N ASP A 353 -18.67 9.92 17.09
CA ASP A 353 -17.62 9.13 17.71
C ASP A 353 -18.17 7.76 18.05
N GLN A 354 -17.40 6.72 17.76
CA GLN A 354 -17.84 5.35 17.96
C GLN A 354 -17.12 4.76 19.17
N VAL A 355 -17.93 4.23 20.09
CA VAL A 355 -17.46 3.59 21.32
C VAL A 355 -17.37 2.09 21.10
N PHE A 356 -16.20 1.52 21.37
CA PHE A 356 -15.89 0.10 21.35
C PHE A 356 -15.70 -0.36 22.78
N THR A 357 -16.50 -1.32 23.21
CA THR A 357 -16.32 -2.02 24.48
C THR A 357 -15.81 -3.42 24.18
N ILE A 358 -14.56 -3.70 24.53
CA ILE A 358 -13.87 -4.94 24.14
C ILE A 358 -13.21 -5.55 25.37
N SER A 359 -13.42 -6.86 25.54
CA SER A 359 -12.66 -7.69 26.46
C SER A 359 -11.85 -8.75 25.67
N PRO A 360 -10.78 -9.33 26.25
CA PRO A 360 -10.09 -10.46 25.63
C PRO A 360 -11.04 -11.59 25.23
N LYS A 361 -12.07 -11.85 26.04
CA LYS A 361 -13.12 -12.84 25.74
C LYS A 361 -13.91 -12.50 24.47
N ASP A 362 -14.27 -11.24 24.26
CA ASP A 362 -15.03 -10.81 23.07
C ASP A 362 -14.19 -10.92 21.78
N LEU A 363 -12.86 -10.89 21.92
CA LEU A 363 -11.91 -11.14 20.84
C LEU A 363 -11.62 -12.65 20.63
N GLY A 364 -12.31 -13.54 21.35
CA GLY A 364 -12.08 -14.98 21.28
C GLY A 364 -10.79 -15.45 21.95
N LEU A 365 -10.16 -14.60 22.78
CA LEU A 365 -8.93 -14.92 23.49
C LEU A 365 -9.23 -15.64 24.81
N ALA A 366 -8.23 -16.34 25.35
CA ALA A 366 -8.39 -17.13 26.56
C ALA A 366 -8.88 -16.26 27.73
N SER A 367 -10.05 -16.60 28.29
CA SER A 367 -10.76 -15.81 29.31
C SER A 367 -10.04 -15.72 30.66
N SER A 368 -8.96 -16.47 30.86
CA SER A 368 -8.15 -16.47 32.09
C SER A 368 -6.82 -15.72 31.96
N GLY A 369 -6.51 -15.12 30.81
CA GLY A 369 -5.25 -14.41 30.56
C GLY A 369 -5.32 -12.92 30.93
N TYR A 370 -4.27 -12.40 31.55
CA TYR A 370 -3.99 -10.97 31.58
C TYR A 370 -3.40 -10.59 30.21
N TYR A 371 -3.76 -9.43 29.68
CA TYR A 371 -3.18 -8.95 28.43
C TYR A 371 -2.62 -7.56 28.62
N VAL A 372 -1.33 -7.41 28.34
CA VAL A 372 -0.72 -6.10 28.16
C VAL A 372 -1.07 -5.64 26.74
N VAL A 373 -1.68 -4.47 26.63
CA VAL A 373 -2.14 -3.89 25.36
C VAL A 373 -1.39 -2.63 25.05
N GLU A 374 -0.68 -2.65 23.94
CA GLU A 374 0.05 -1.51 23.42
C GLU A 374 -0.79 -0.84 22.32
N ASP A 375 -1.15 0.42 22.53
CA ASP A 375 -1.65 1.28 21.45
C ASP A 375 -0.45 1.77 20.65
N VAL A 376 -0.34 1.27 19.42
CA VAL A 376 0.81 1.46 18.54
C VAL A 376 1.04 2.93 18.20
N TRP A 377 -0.02 3.71 18.07
CA TRP A 377 0.08 5.09 17.61
C TRP A 377 0.21 6.06 18.77
N ALA A 378 -0.37 5.74 19.93
CA ALA A 378 -0.17 6.51 21.15
C ALA A 378 1.17 6.19 21.84
N ASN A 379 1.84 5.09 21.48
CA ASN A 379 3.00 4.56 22.21
C ASN A 379 2.72 4.41 23.72
N THR A 380 1.49 4.01 24.05
CA THR A 380 1.04 3.79 25.43
C THR A 380 0.69 2.34 25.66
N THR A 381 0.93 1.87 26.87
CA THR A 381 0.60 0.53 27.31
C THR A 381 -0.50 0.57 28.36
N VAL A 382 -1.45 -0.34 28.25
CA VAL A 382 -2.57 -0.55 29.16
C VAL A 382 -2.55 -2.01 29.62
N ASP A 383 -2.74 -2.25 30.91
CA ASP A 383 -2.91 -3.61 31.44
C ASP A 383 -4.40 -3.96 31.51
N LEU A 384 -4.84 -4.94 30.71
CA LEU A 384 -6.21 -5.45 30.75
C LEU A 384 -6.28 -6.56 31.82
N GLY A 385 -6.85 -6.21 32.98
CA GLY A 385 -7.11 -7.11 34.09
C GLY A 385 -8.20 -8.16 33.83
N TYR A 386 -8.40 -9.04 34.82
CA TYR A 386 -9.33 -10.16 34.77
C TYR A 386 -10.81 -9.69 34.73
N GLY A 387 -11.42 -9.72 33.56
CA GLY A 387 -12.85 -9.43 33.39
C GLY A 387 -13.20 -7.98 33.03
N ASP A 388 -12.19 -7.13 32.80
CA ASP A 388 -12.43 -5.73 32.44
C ASP A 388 -12.79 -5.60 30.96
N ALA A 389 -13.98 -5.11 30.69
CA ALA A 389 -14.35 -4.60 29.39
C ALA A 389 -13.79 -3.18 29.27
N TRP A 390 -12.90 -2.99 28.31
CA TRP A 390 -12.25 -1.69 28.09
C TRP A 390 -12.94 -0.91 27.00
N THR A 391 -13.01 0.39 27.22
CA THR A 391 -13.69 1.30 26.30
C THR A 391 -12.69 2.11 25.50
N TRP A 392 -12.69 1.93 24.18
CA TRP A 392 -12.01 2.79 23.22
C TRP A 392 -13.03 3.65 22.49
N THR A 393 -12.82 4.95 22.48
CA THR A 393 -13.61 5.88 21.66
C THR A 393 -12.79 6.28 20.45
N LEU A 394 -13.31 6.01 19.25
CA LEU A 394 -12.71 6.43 17.98
C LEU A 394 -13.50 7.61 17.41
N ASP A 395 -12.78 8.69 17.14
CA ASP A 395 -13.34 9.92 16.57
C ASP A 395 -14.11 9.64 15.28
N LYS A 396 -15.12 10.46 15.03
CA LYS A 396 -15.79 10.53 13.74
C LYS A 396 -14.84 10.97 12.61
N GLY A 397 -15.15 10.57 11.38
CA GLY A 397 -14.43 11.04 10.19
C GLY A 397 -13.37 10.09 9.63
N GLY A 398 -13.36 8.82 10.04
CA GLY A 398 -12.43 7.81 9.53
C GLY A 398 -11.22 7.67 10.43
N ALA A 399 -11.32 6.79 11.42
CA ALA A 399 -10.33 6.57 12.46
C ALA A 399 -10.10 5.08 12.67
N ALA A 400 -8.85 4.70 12.98
CA ALA A 400 -8.53 3.35 13.41
C ALA A 400 -7.52 3.34 14.56
N ALA A 401 -7.68 2.37 15.47
CA ALA A 401 -6.68 1.99 16.44
C ALA A 401 -5.97 0.71 15.98
N LEU A 402 -4.67 0.63 16.25
CA LEU A 402 -3.84 -0.55 16.04
C LEU A 402 -3.31 -0.96 17.41
N LEU A 403 -3.72 -2.13 17.88
CA LEU A 403 -3.44 -2.61 19.23
C LEU A 403 -2.65 -3.91 19.16
N ARG A 404 -1.56 -4.03 19.90
CA ARG A 404 -0.85 -5.30 20.14
C ARG A 404 -1.20 -5.81 21.52
N LEU A 405 -1.80 -6.99 21.60
CA LEU A 405 -2.19 -7.65 22.84
C LEU A 405 -1.20 -8.79 23.10
N THR A 406 -0.48 -8.72 24.22
CA THR A 406 0.51 -9.72 24.63
C THR A 406 0.03 -10.41 25.91
N PRO A 407 -0.06 -11.76 25.96
CA PRO A 407 -0.38 -12.47 27.19
C PRO A 407 0.62 -12.13 28.30
N SER A 408 0.11 -11.82 29.48
CA SER A 408 0.91 -11.55 30.68
C SER A 408 0.64 -12.60 31.77
N MET A 409 1.72 -13.01 32.45
CA MET A 409 1.68 -13.94 33.59
C MET A 409 1.61 -13.20 34.94
N THR A 410 1.72 -11.86 34.97
CA THR A 410 1.77 -11.06 36.20
C THR A 410 0.38 -10.72 36.74
N GLY A 411 -0.46 -11.74 36.94
CA GLY A 411 -1.60 -11.66 37.85
C GLY A 411 -1.20 -11.75 39.34
N GLY A 412 -0.01 -11.28 39.69
CA GLY A 412 0.53 -11.31 41.05
C GLY A 412 0.28 -9.97 41.72
N GLY A 413 -0.72 -9.92 42.60
CA GLY A 413 -0.91 -8.79 43.48
C GLY A 413 0.37 -8.46 44.23
N GLU A 414 0.74 -7.18 44.25
CA GLU A 414 1.64 -6.65 45.26
C GLU A 414 0.99 -6.85 46.63
N ASN A 415 1.24 -8.00 47.26
CA ASN A 415 1.11 -8.16 48.70
C ASN A 415 2.27 -7.41 49.36
N GLY A 416 2.17 -6.08 49.36
CA GLY A 416 2.80 -5.26 50.38
C GLY A 416 2.13 -5.59 51.70
N THR A 417 2.79 -6.40 52.52
CA THR A 417 2.41 -6.60 53.92
C THR A 417 2.55 -5.25 54.63
N ASP A 418 1.44 -4.53 54.80
CA ASP A 418 1.28 -3.73 56.00
C ASP A 418 -0.14 -3.88 56.55
N SER A 419 -0.19 -4.35 57.78
CA SER A 419 -1.38 -4.72 58.51
C SER A 419 -1.94 -3.51 59.23
N THR A 420 -3.10 -3.00 58.82
CA THR A 420 -4.07 -2.45 59.76
C THR A 420 -5.48 -2.58 59.21
N THR A 421 -6.31 -3.27 59.98
CA THR A 421 -7.75 -3.42 59.89
C THR A 421 -8.48 -2.07 59.84
N ASP A 422 -9.45 -1.92 58.95
CA ASP A 422 -10.81 -1.53 59.35
C ASP A 422 -11.84 -1.90 58.27
N GLY A 423 -12.98 -2.41 58.73
CA GLY A 423 -14.04 -2.94 57.90
C GLY A 423 -14.89 -1.86 57.25
N ALA A 424 -15.17 -2.04 55.96
CA ALA A 424 -16.35 -1.49 55.32
C ALA A 424 -16.76 -2.39 54.15
N SER A 425 -17.93 -2.99 54.27
CA SER A 425 -18.65 -3.60 53.15
C SER A 425 -19.00 -2.48 52.16
N ALA A 426 -18.31 -2.44 51.02
CA ALA A 426 -18.68 -1.61 49.89
C ALA A 426 -18.91 -2.52 48.67
N THR A 427 -20.14 -2.50 48.18
CA THR A 427 -20.54 -3.05 46.89
C THR A 427 -19.64 -2.48 45.78
N ALA A 428 -18.81 -3.31 45.18
CA ALA A 428 -18.01 -2.95 44.02
C ALA A 428 -18.94 -2.80 42.80
N ALA A 429 -19.37 -1.58 42.52
CA ALA A 429 -19.78 -1.21 41.17
C ALA A 429 -18.51 -1.19 40.32
N GLY A 430 -18.40 -2.09 39.34
CA GLY A 430 -17.29 -2.10 38.40
C GLY A 430 -17.21 -0.77 37.67
N GLN A 431 -16.16 0.01 37.92
CA GLN A 431 -15.87 1.20 37.13
C GLN A 431 -15.30 0.74 35.78
N GLN A 432 -16.03 0.98 34.69
CA GLN A 432 -15.49 0.82 33.35
C GLN A 432 -14.33 1.81 33.15
N GLN A 433 -13.13 1.29 32.93
CA GLN A 433 -11.97 2.12 32.63
C GLN A 433 -12.10 2.67 31.19
N GLN A 434 -11.79 3.96 31.03
CA GLN A 434 -11.99 4.71 29.78
C GLN A 434 -10.64 5.11 29.18
N GLY A 435 -10.39 4.71 27.93
CA GLY A 435 -9.37 5.29 27.07
C GLY A 435 -10.02 6.12 25.98
N LYS A 436 -9.80 7.45 25.96
CA LYS A 436 -10.10 8.26 24.78
C LYS A 436 -8.84 8.30 23.91
N ARG A 437 -8.96 7.95 22.63
CA ARG A 437 -7.83 8.06 21.69
C ARG A 437 -7.44 9.53 21.55
N ALA A 438 -6.16 9.82 21.71
CA ALA A 438 -5.54 11.04 21.19
C ALA A 438 -4.87 10.68 19.85
N LEU A 439 -4.84 11.62 18.89
CA LEU A 439 -3.95 11.49 17.74
C LEU A 439 -2.52 11.28 18.23
N MET A 440 -1.68 10.59 17.44
CA MET A 440 -0.25 10.51 17.74
C MET A 440 0.27 11.93 18.00
N GLU A 441 0.72 12.18 19.23
CA GLU A 441 1.37 13.44 19.53
C GLU A 441 2.79 13.38 18.94
N LEU A 442 3.09 14.31 18.04
CA LEU A 442 4.46 14.46 17.55
C LEU A 442 5.36 14.70 18.77
N PRO A 443 6.46 13.94 18.93
CA PRO A 443 7.34 14.12 20.08
C PRO A 443 7.81 15.58 20.13
N GLN A 444 7.50 16.30 21.21
CA GLN A 444 7.78 17.74 21.31
C GLN A 444 9.27 18.10 21.30
N LYS A 445 10.20 17.12 21.36
CA LYS A 445 11.65 17.35 21.28
C LYS A 445 12.40 16.13 20.73
N ALA A 446 12.74 16.15 19.44
CA ALA A 446 13.86 15.38 18.88
C ALA A 446 14.26 15.88 17.47
N PHE A 447 14.40 17.19 17.27
CA PHE A 447 15.18 17.74 16.16
C PHE A 447 16.18 18.74 16.73
N VAL A 448 17.25 18.21 17.33
CA VAL A 448 18.46 18.99 17.63
C VAL A 448 19.59 18.44 16.76
N GLN A 449 19.81 19.18 15.67
CA GLN A 449 21.07 19.40 14.95
C GLN A 449 22.10 18.26 14.92
N TYR A 450 22.17 17.57 13.78
CA TYR A 450 23.47 17.29 13.16
C TYR A 450 23.77 18.45 12.20
N HIS A 451 24.61 19.39 12.64
CA HIS A 451 25.39 20.20 11.71
C HIS A 451 26.84 20.24 12.19
N ASP A 452 27.70 19.88 11.24
CA ASP A 452 29.13 19.66 11.38
C ASP A 452 29.90 20.82 11.98
N GLY A 453 30.93 20.46 12.73
CA GLY A 453 32.06 21.33 13.00
C GLY A 453 32.87 21.55 11.74
N LEU A 454 32.91 22.78 11.25
CA LEU A 454 34.04 23.34 10.53
C LEU A 454 34.23 24.79 10.95
N THR A 455 35.36 25.04 11.62
CA THR A 455 35.87 26.37 11.94
C THR A 455 36.44 27.03 10.69
N SER A 456 36.10 28.30 10.44
CA SER A 456 37.04 29.44 10.26
C SER A 456 36.39 30.59 9.48
N GLY A 457 36.62 31.82 9.93
CA GLY A 457 36.36 33.04 9.15
C GLY A 457 35.65 34.15 9.92
N VAL A 458 36.44 35.08 10.45
CA VAL A 458 36.03 36.29 11.18
C VAL A 458 35.47 37.37 10.23
N ALA A 459 34.25 37.86 10.55
CA ALA A 459 33.65 39.24 10.52
C ALA A 459 34.12 40.34 9.50
N PRO A 460 33.35 41.43 9.23
CA PRO A 460 32.25 41.99 10.04
C PRO A 460 31.01 42.59 9.31
N GLU A 461 30.11 43.10 10.15
CA GLU A 461 28.83 43.81 9.99
C GLU A 461 28.67 44.82 8.85
N ALA A 462 27.43 44.95 8.33
CA ALA A 462 26.81 46.22 7.93
C ALA A 462 25.27 46.14 7.83
N THR A 463 24.60 46.75 8.81
CA THR A 463 23.37 47.60 8.81
C THR A 463 22.31 47.56 7.71
N ASP A 464 21.05 47.65 8.19
CA ASP A 464 19.80 48.10 7.56
C ASP A 464 19.89 49.15 6.44
N ALA A 465 19.04 49.04 5.42
CA ALA A 465 18.10 50.11 5.00
C ALA A 465 17.24 49.71 3.79
N ALA A 466 15.96 50.07 3.88
CA ALA A 466 14.98 50.00 2.81
C ALA A 466 15.10 51.17 1.80
N SER A 467 14.45 50.97 0.65
CA SER A 467 13.78 51.95 -0.24
C SER A 467 14.37 52.25 -1.63
N ASN A 468 13.52 51.95 -2.62
CA ASN A 468 13.12 52.76 -3.78
C ASN A 468 14.13 53.13 -4.90
N ALA A 469 13.93 52.48 -6.05
CA ALA A 469 13.26 53.03 -7.24
C ALA A 469 14.02 53.02 -8.59
N ALA A 470 13.28 52.50 -9.58
CA ALA A 470 13.18 52.90 -10.99
C ALA A 470 14.24 52.44 -12.01
N GLY A 471 13.74 51.76 -13.07
CA GLY A 471 14.45 51.54 -14.32
C GLY A 471 13.65 50.64 -15.27
N MET A 472 12.84 51.25 -16.13
CA MET A 472 11.88 50.64 -17.06
C MET A 472 12.50 49.86 -18.23
N ALA A 473 11.82 48.78 -18.67
CA ALA A 473 11.53 48.42 -20.08
C ALA A 473 10.80 47.04 -20.08
N GLY A 474 9.48 46.96 -20.26
CA GLY A 474 8.87 46.77 -21.58
C GLY A 474 8.05 45.46 -21.59
N PRO A 475 7.00 45.33 -22.42
CA PRO A 475 5.71 44.82 -21.93
C PRO A 475 5.21 43.52 -22.60
N THR A 476 4.01 43.12 -22.16
CA THR A 476 3.03 42.24 -22.81
C THR A 476 3.13 40.74 -22.51
N TRP A 477 2.06 39.95 -22.42
CA TRP A 477 0.62 40.12 -22.11
C TRP A 477 0.11 38.68 -22.04
N SER A 478 -0.72 38.36 -21.06
CA SER A 478 -1.57 37.17 -21.06
C SER A 478 -2.42 37.09 -22.34
N LYS A 479 -2.63 35.88 -22.88
CA LYS A 479 -3.87 35.52 -23.58
C LYS A 479 -4.06 34.01 -23.70
N LEU A 480 -5.23 33.58 -23.25
CA LEU A 480 -5.88 32.34 -23.60
C LEU A 480 -5.92 32.15 -25.12
N LEU A 481 -5.79 30.90 -25.57
CA LEU A 481 -6.42 30.43 -26.79
C LEU A 481 -6.97 29.03 -26.56
N THR A 482 -8.31 28.95 -26.47
CA THR A 482 -9.08 27.73 -26.66
C THR A 482 -9.16 27.46 -28.16
N VAL A 483 -8.72 26.28 -28.60
CA VAL A 483 -9.10 25.70 -29.89
C VAL A 483 -9.58 24.28 -29.63
N TRP A 484 -10.76 23.95 -30.15
CA TRP A 484 -11.44 22.65 -30.04
C TRP A 484 -11.46 21.97 -31.43
N LEU A 485 -11.60 20.63 -31.40
CA LEU A 485 -11.70 19.63 -32.48
C LEU A 485 -10.34 19.01 -32.89
N GLY A 486 -10.09 17.69 -32.80
CA GLY A 486 -10.92 16.57 -32.35
C GLY A 486 -10.19 15.23 -32.54
N VAL A 487 -10.71 14.20 -31.86
CA VAL A 487 -10.49 12.74 -32.04
C VAL A 487 -9.16 12.15 -31.54
N ALA A 488 -9.32 11.04 -30.79
CA ALA A 488 -8.35 10.11 -30.19
C ALA A 488 -7.74 10.56 -28.85
N GLY A 489 -8.17 9.89 -27.79
CA GLY A 489 -7.72 10.10 -26.41
C GLY A 489 -6.24 9.78 -26.24
N LEU A 490 -5.47 10.81 -25.88
CA LEU A 490 -4.22 10.63 -25.18
C LEU A 490 -4.52 10.72 -23.68
N GLN A 491 -4.36 9.59 -22.98
CA GLN A 491 -4.07 9.63 -21.56
C GLN A 491 -2.73 10.35 -21.40
N THR A 492 -2.77 11.47 -20.69
CA THR A 492 -1.57 12.22 -20.31
C THR A 492 -0.84 11.39 -19.26
N ALA A 493 0.31 10.82 -19.64
CA ALA A 493 1.28 10.30 -18.70
C ALA A 493 1.70 11.45 -17.77
N VAL A 494 1.28 11.37 -16.51
CA VAL A 494 1.80 12.25 -15.47
C VAL A 494 3.10 11.62 -15.00
N LEU A 495 4.20 12.12 -15.57
CA LEU A 495 5.55 11.83 -15.17
C LEU A 495 5.74 12.36 -13.73
N TRP A 496 5.68 11.49 -12.73
CA TRP A 496 6.19 11.79 -11.40
C TRP A 496 7.70 11.52 -11.44
N LEU A 497 8.49 12.58 -11.53
CA LEU A 497 9.92 12.54 -11.25
C LEU A 497 10.09 12.16 -9.77
N LEU A 498 10.70 11.00 -9.54
CA LEU A 498 11.07 10.43 -8.24
C LEU A 498 12.16 11.23 -7.52
#